data_AF-A0A9P7ITI0-F1
#
_entry.id   AF-A0A9P7ITI0-F1
#
_cell.length_a   1.000
_cell.length_b   1.000
_cell.length_c   1.000
_cell.angle_alpha   90.00
_cell.angle_beta   90.00
_cell.angle_gamma   90.00
#
_symmetry.space_group_name_H-M   'P 1'
#
loop_
_entity.id
_entity.type
_entity.pdbx_description
1 polymer ?
#
loop_
_entity_poly.entity_id
_entity_poly.type
_entity_poly.pdbx_seq_one_letter_code
_entity_poly.pdbx_strand_id
1 'polypeptide(L)'
;MVAGFNPLVAKLFSLSTSVSVHKLFRREPLETYTRGRAVIIGDAAHPIQPTHAQDAVLAIEEAAALEALFKHMQGPEMVAERLGLYNDILKRRIHVTQLLSDAQPGISSILRKRAEDIWGEGIFPPEAMNFTKPIQDFFYAWDVMEEAEKVLARVT
;
A
#
# COMPACT_ATOMS: atom_id res chain seq x y z
N MET A 1 -18.00 -23.76 12.35
CA MET A 1 -17.43 -22.47 11.91
C MET A 1 -18.40 -21.30 12.03
N VAL A 2 -19.70 -21.44 11.69
CA VAL A 2 -20.63 -20.28 11.62
C VAL A 2 -21.88 -20.40 12.52
N ALA A 3 -21.88 -21.31 13.49
CA ALA A 3 -22.98 -21.44 14.45
C ALA A 3 -23.03 -20.19 15.35
N GLY A 4 -24.09 -19.38 15.22
CA GLY A 4 -24.24 -18.09 15.91
C GLY A 4 -24.34 -16.88 14.97
N PHE A 5 -24.00 -17.03 13.69
CA PHE A 5 -24.27 -16.02 12.66
C PHE A 5 -25.71 -16.15 12.14
N ASN A 6 -26.16 -15.15 11.37
CA ASN A 6 -27.45 -15.20 10.67
C ASN A 6 -27.58 -16.53 9.88
N PRO A 7 -28.74 -17.22 9.90
CA PRO A 7 -28.93 -18.50 9.22
C PRO A 7 -28.57 -18.51 7.72
N LEU A 8 -28.66 -17.36 7.05
CA LEU A 8 -28.24 -17.22 5.64
C LEU A 8 -26.75 -17.50 5.44
N VAL A 9 -25.89 -17.19 6.41
CA VAL A 9 -24.45 -17.49 6.33
C VAL A 9 -24.23 -18.99 6.29
N ALA A 10 -24.89 -19.75 7.16
CA ALA A 10 -24.81 -21.20 7.16
C ALA A 10 -25.33 -21.80 5.84
N LYS A 11 -26.45 -21.26 5.30
CA LYS A 11 -27.00 -21.69 4.01
C LYS A 11 -26.02 -21.41 2.86
N LEU A 12 -25.38 -20.24 2.81
CA LEU A 12 -24.36 -19.93 1.80
C LEU A 12 -23.18 -20.90 1.87
N PHE A 13 -22.66 -21.19 3.07
CA PHE A 13 -21.58 -22.16 3.25
C PHE A 13 -21.98 -23.58 2.80
N SER A 14 -23.24 -23.98 2.96
CA SER A 14 -23.72 -25.30 2.50
C SER A 14 -23.77 -25.47 0.98
N LEU A 15 -23.68 -24.38 0.21
CA LEU A 15 -23.64 -24.43 -1.26
C LEU A 15 -22.22 -24.73 -1.79
N SER A 16 -21.18 -24.60 -0.96
CA SER A 16 -19.80 -24.85 -1.36
C SER A 16 -19.51 -26.35 -1.49
N THR A 17 -18.89 -26.75 -2.60
CA THR A 17 -18.46 -28.14 -2.83
C THR A 17 -17.18 -28.50 -2.07
N SER A 18 -16.36 -27.49 -1.73
CA SER A 18 -15.13 -27.62 -0.97
C SER A 18 -14.81 -26.32 -0.23
N VAL A 19 -14.08 -26.41 0.89
CA VAL A 19 -13.64 -25.25 1.67
C VAL A 19 -12.15 -25.35 1.91
N SER A 20 -11.43 -24.26 1.63
CA SER A 20 -10.00 -24.12 1.89
C SER A 20 -9.76 -23.07 2.96
N VAL A 21 -8.73 -23.29 3.78
CA VAL A 21 -8.28 -22.33 4.79
C VAL A 21 -6.94 -21.77 4.36
N HIS A 22 -6.89 -20.45 4.18
CA HIS A 22 -5.68 -19.73 3.78
C HIS A 22 -5.12 -18.95 4.96
N LYS A 23 -3.85 -19.16 5.28
CA LYS A 23 -3.15 -18.35 6.28
C LYS A 23 -2.75 -17.02 5.65
N LEU A 24 -3.11 -15.92 6.29
CA LEU A 24 -2.68 -14.59 5.91
C LEU A 24 -1.40 -14.24 6.67
N PHE A 25 -0.37 -13.87 5.94
CA PHE A 25 0.92 -13.43 6.49
C PHE A 25 1.06 -11.93 6.30
N ARG A 26 1.79 -11.29 7.22
CA ARG A 26 2.12 -9.87 7.17
C ARG A 26 3.56 -9.65 7.61
N ARG A 27 4.13 -8.52 7.21
CA ARG A 27 5.45 -8.05 7.64
C ARG A 27 5.37 -6.57 7.95
N GLU A 28 6.18 -6.10 8.90
CA GLU A 28 6.39 -4.67 9.07
C GLU A 28 6.96 -4.04 7.80
N PRO A 29 6.60 -2.77 7.51
CA PRO A 29 7.15 -2.05 6.35
C PRO A 29 8.69 -1.96 6.41
N LEU A 30 9.34 -2.01 5.24
CA LEU A 30 10.80 -1.98 5.16
C LEU A 30 11.38 -0.61 5.52
N GLU A 31 12.61 -0.62 6.05
CA GLU A 31 13.33 0.64 6.28
C GLU A 31 13.74 1.33 4.97
N THR A 32 14.10 0.56 3.94
CA THR A 32 14.40 1.05 2.59
C THR A 32 13.98 0.03 1.55
N TYR A 33 13.56 0.51 0.39
CA TYR A 33 13.23 -0.32 -0.78
C TYR A 33 14.35 -0.34 -1.82
N THR A 34 15.41 0.46 -1.62
CA THR A 34 16.51 0.58 -2.58
C THR A 34 17.87 0.50 -1.90
N ARG A 35 18.86 0.02 -2.67
CA ARG A 35 20.27 0.00 -2.25
C ARG A 35 21.18 0.09 -3.46
N GLY A 36 21.83 1.24 -3.65
CA GLY A 36 22.66 1.49 -4.82
C GLY A 36 21.83 1.37 -6.10
N ARG A 37 22.16 0.40 -6.96
CA ARG A 37 21.46 0.19 -8.25
C ARG A 37 20.39 -0.91 -8.19
N ALA A 38 19.96 -1.31 -7.00
CA ALA A 38 18.94 -2.34 -6.79
C ALA A 38 17.70 -1.75 -6.13
N VAL A 39 16.53 -2.23 -6.56
CA VAL A 39 15.20 -1.93 -5.99
C VAL A 39 14.42 -3.23 -5.81
N ILE A 40 13.60 -3.29 -4.76
CA ILE A 40 12.62 -4.35 -4.53
C ILE A 40 11.21 -3.77 -4.70
N ILE A 41 10.33 -4.49 -5.39
CA ILE A 41 8.95 -4.07 -5.72
C ILE A 41 7.95 -5.21 -5.48
N GLY A 42 6.66 -4.89 -5.50
CA GLY A 42 5.53 -5.82 -5.35
C GLY A 42 5.54 -6.58 -4.02
N ASP A 43 4.95 -7.77 -3.99
CA ASP A 43 4.83 -8.61 -2.78
C ASP A 43 6.19 -8.90 -2.11
N ALA A 44 7.30 -8.88 -2.87
CA ALA A 44 8.64 -9.04 -2.29
C ALA A 44 9.02 -7.86 -1.39
N ALA A 45 8.59 -6.66 -1.78
CA ALA A 45 8.80 -5.41 -1.06
C ALA A 45 7.77 -5.23 0.07
N HIS A 46 6.50 -5.49 -0.18
CA HIS A 46 5.41 -5.06 0.70
C HIS A 46 4.22 -6.03 0.71
N PRO A 47 4.37 -7.25 1.26
CA PRO A 47 3.22 -8.16 1.36
C PRO A 47 2.09 -7.51 2.19
N ILE A 48 0.89 -7.46 1.61
CA ILE A 48 -0.27 -6.73 2.16
C ILE A 48 -1.46 -7.67 2.39
N GLN A 49 -2.19 -7.46 3.49
CA GLN A 49 -3.46 -8.15 3.68
C GLN A 49 -4.49 -7.75 2.62
N PRO A 50 -5.32 -8.70 2.12
CA PRO A 50 -6.23 -8.45 1.01
C PRO A 50 -7.43 -7.55 1.36
N THR A 51 -7.49 -6.99 2.58
CA THR A 51 -8.59 -6.17 3.10
C THR A 51 -9.04 -5.08 2.14
N HIS A 52 -8.11 -4.37 1.50
CA HIS A 52 -8.39 -3.30 0.55
C HIS A 52 -7.99 -3.63 -0.90
N ALA A 53 -7.52 -4.86 -1.16
CA ALA A 53 -7.02 -5.31 -2.46
C ALA A 53 -5.98 -4.37 -3.11
N GLN A 54 -5.08 -3.79 -2.32
CA GLN A 54 -4.12 -2.77 -2.78
C GLN A 54 -2.74 -3.31 -3.18
N ASP A 55 -2.44 -4.59 -2.90
CA ASP A 55 -1.10 -5.17 -3.14
C ASP A 55 -0.67 -5.05 -4.61
N ALA A 56 -1.53 -5.54 -5.52
CA ALA A 56 -1.31 -5.44 -6.95
C ALA A 56 -1.37 -3.98 -7.46
N VAL A 57 -2.16 -3.12 -6.81
CA VAL A 57 -2.25 -1.70 -7.18
C VAL A 57 -0.93 -1.01 -6.91
N LEU A 58 -0.33 -1.22 -5.74
CA LEU A 58 1.00 -0.69 -5.41
C LEU A 58 2.07 -1.20 -6.36
N ALA A 59 2.07 -2.49 -6.71
CA ALA A 59 3.03 -3.03 -7.67
C ALA A 59 2.97 -2.29 -9.03
N ILE A 60 1.77 -1.91 -9.47
CA ILE A 60 1.56 -1.12 -10.70
C ILE A 60 2.01 0.33 -10.50
N GLU A 61 1.67 0.96 -9.36
CA GLU A 61 2.13 2.30 -9.00
C GLU A 61 3.67 2.38 -8.98
N GLU A 62 4.33 1.38 -8.41
CA GLU A 62 5.80 1.27 -8.38
C GLU A 62 6.41 1.19 -9.77
N ALA A 63 5.83 0.38 -10.67
CA ALA A 63 6.28 0.30 -12.05
C ALA A 63 6.12 1.64 -12.79
N ALA A 64 5.00 2.33 -12.58
CA ALA A 64 4.73 3.63 -13.17
C ALA A 64 5.70 4.72 -12.63
N ALA A 65 5.95 4.74 -11.32
CA ALA A 65 6.93 5.64 -10.72
C ALA A 65 8.34 5.40 -11.28
N LEU A 66 8.77 4.14 -11.41
CA LEU A 66 10.08 3.81 -11.98
C LEU A 66 10.20 4.23 -13.44
N GLU A 67 9.14 4.08 -14.24
CA GLU A 67 9.10 4.60 -15.61
C GLU A 67 9.31 6.12 -15.63
N ALA A 68 8.54 6.85 -14.84
CA ALA A 68 8.62 8.31 -14.77
C ALA A 68 10.01 8.78 -14.31
N LEU A 69 10.57 8.15 -13.27
CA LEU A 69 11.88 8.50 -12.71
C LEU A 69 13.05 8.24 -13.67
N PHE A 70 12.91 7.26 -14.57
CA PHE A 70 13.93 6.95 -15.56
C PHE A 70 13.70 7.63 -16.90
N LYS A 71 12.53 8.25 -17.11
CA LYS A 71 12.20 9.04 -18.29
C LYS A 71 13.22 10.20 -18.38
N HIS A 72 14.01 10.21 -19.45
CA HIS A 72 15.10 11.19 -19.69
C HIS A 72 16.40 11.00 -18.88
N MET A 73 16.63 9.81 -18.32
CA MET A 73 17.95 9.49 -17.74
C MET A 73 19.04 9.51 -18.83
N GLN A 74 20.16 10.20 -18.57
CA GLN A 74 21.23 10.40 -19.56
C GLN A 74 22.29 9.29 -19.55
N GLY A 75 22.35 8.50 -18.48
CA GLY A 75 23.32 7.42 -18.35
C GLY A 75 23.12 6.53 -17.12
N PRO A 76 23.78 5.36 -17.07
CA PRO A 76 23.62 4.37 -16.00
C PRO A 76 24.13 4.83 -14.63
N GLU A 77 24.97 5.87 -14.57
CA GLU A 77 25.48 6.49 -13.34
C GLU A 77 24.36 7.13 -12.51
N MET A 78 23.29 7.59 -13.16
CA MET A 78 22.14 8.22 -12.50
C MET A 78 21.20 7.21 -11.82
N VAL A 79 21.35 5.90 -12.11
CA VAL A 79 20.41 4.87 -11.62
C VAL A 79 20.28 4.88 -10.10
N ALA A 80 21.40 5.00 -9.38
CA ALA A 80 21.37 4.96 -7.91
C ALA A 80 20.66 6.19 -7.33
N GLU A 81 20.87 7.37 -7.93
CA GLU A 81 20.18 8.60 -7.55
C GLU A 81 18.67 8.50 -7.82
N ARG A 82 18.28 8.07 -9.02
CA ARG A 82 16.87 7.91 -9.41
C ARG A 82 16.13 6.88 -8.54
N LEU A 83 16.79 5.78 -8.17
CA LEU A 83 16.24 4.82 -7.20
C LEU A 83 16.18 5.38 -5.76
N GLY A 84 16.99 6.38 -5.43
CA GLY A 84 16.82 7.15 -4.19
C GLY A 84 15.46 7.87 -4.17
N LEU A 85 15.11 8.54 -5.28
CA LEU A 85 13.85 9.27 -5.42
C LEU A 85 12.61 8.36 -5.35
N TYR A 86 12.72 7.13 -5.88
CA TYR A 86 11.69 6.10 -5.74
C TYR A 86 11.32 5.88 -4.27
N ASN A 87 12.34 5.76 -3.41
CA ASN A 87 12.13 5.54 -1.98
C ASN A 87 11.43 6.76 -1.34
N ASP A 88 11.74 7.99 -1.78
CA ASP A 88 11.11 9.20 -1.23
C ASP A 88 9.62 9.32 -1.58
N ILE A 89 9.22 8.85 -2.76
CA ILE A 89 7.80 8.88 -3.21
C ILE A 89 7.00 7.77 -2.54
N LEU A 90 7.47 6.53 -2.68
CA LEU A 90 6.63 5.36 -2.44
C LEU A 90 6.77 4.78 -1.05
N LYS A 91 7.86 5.02 -0.32
CA LYS A 91 8.02 4.49 1.04
C LYS A 91 6.83 4.86 1.91
N ARG A 92 6.45 6.15 1.93
CA ARG A 92 5.31 6.63 2.72
C ARG A 92 3.99 6.01 2.24
N ARG A 93 3.76 5.97 0.93
CA ARG A 93 2.57 5.38 0.29
C ARG A 93 2.41 3.88 0.61
N ILE A 94 3.47 3.10 0.49
CA ILE A 94 3.52 1.67 0.79
C ILE A 94 3.26 1.43 2.29
N HIS A 95 3.96 2.16 3.16
CA HIS A 95 3.86 1.95 4.61
C HIS A 95 2.45 2.17 5.13
N VAL A 96 1.84 3.29 4.73
CA VAL A 96 0.47 3.61 5.13
C VAL A 96 -0.51 2.58 4.57
N THR A 97 -0.33 2.13 3.33
CA THR A 97 -1.18 1.11 2.72
C THR A 97 -1.09 -0.24 3.43
N GLN A 98 0.11 -0.69 3.80
CA GLN A 98 0.32 -1.90 4.62
C GLN A 98 -0.41 -1.79 5.97
N LEU A 99 -0.18 -0.69 6.69
CA LEU A 99 -0.76 -0.49 8.01
C LEU A 99 -2.29 -0.37 7.99
N LEU A 100 -2.85 0.31 6.99
CA LEU A 100 -4.30 0.42 6.81
C LEU A 100 -4.94 -0.91 6.40
N SER A 101 -4.27 -1.71 5.58
CA SER A 101 -4.78 -3.02 5.17
C SER A 101 -4.72 -4.08 6.28
N ASP A 102 -3.75 -3.93 7.19
CA ASP A 102 -3.62 -4.75 8.39
C ASP A 102 -4.51 -4.26 9.55
N ALA A 103 -5.06 -3.06 9.46
CA ALA A 103 -5.93 -2.51 10.47
C ALA A 103 -7.27 -3.27 10.49
N GLN A 104 -7.63 -3.79 11.66
CA GLN A 104 -8.99 -4.28 11.88
C GLN A 104 -9.99 -3.13 11.69
N PRO A 105 -11.22 -3.43 11.23
CA PRO A 105 -12.27 -2.43 11.14
C PRO A 105 -12.50 -1.76 12.51
N GLY A 106 -12.31 -0.44 12.60
CA GLY A 106 -12.63 0.33 13.81
C GLY A 106 -11.66 1.47 14.15
N ILE A 107 -12.11 2.37 15.03
CA ILE A 107 -11.47 3.66 15.35
C ILE A 107 -10.29 3.53 16.34
N SER A 108 -10.18 2.40 17.06
CA SER A 108 -9.13 2.16 18.07
C SER A 108 -7.87 1.47 17.53
N SER A 109 -7.70 1.40 16.21
CA SER A 109 -6.57 0.69 15.59
C SER A 109 -5.23 1.41 15.80
N ILE A 110 -4.32 0.79 16.55
CA ILE A 110 -2.93 1.24 16.72
C ILE A 110 -2.23 1.37 15.36
N LEU A 111 -2.51 0.45 14.43
CA LEU A 111 -1.92 0.46 13.10
C LEU A 111 -2.38 1.67 12.28
N ARG A 112 -3.65 2.05 12.42
CA ARG A 112 -4.16 3.28 11.81
C ARG A 112 -3.43 4.50 12.36
N LYS A 113 -3.29 4.61 13.68
CA LYS A 113 -2.55 5.72 14.29
C LYS A 113 -1.12 5.80 13.77
N ARG A 114 -0.42 4.66 13.69
CA ARG A 114 0.93 4.60 13.09
C ARG A 114 0.93 5.06 11.63
N ALA A 115 -0.10 4.73 10.86
CA ALA A 115 -0.23 5.15 9.47
C ALA A 115 -0.39 6.68 9.37
N GLU A 116 -1.22 7.27 10.24
CA GLU A 116 -1.40 8.72 10.37
C GLU A 116 -0.09 9.43 10.78
N ASP A 117 0.63 8.87 11.76
CA ASP A 117 1.93 9.38 12.22
C ASP A 117 2.98 9.37 11.08
N ILE A 118 2.99 8.32 10.25
CA ILE A 118 3.91 8.21 9.10
C ILE A 118 3.55 9.21 8.00
N TRP A 119 2.27 9.50 7.81
CA TRP A 119 1.85 10.45 6.78
C TRP A 119 2.16 11.90 7.17
N GLY A 120 2.02 12.22 8.46
CA GLY A 120 2.40 13.50 9.08
C GLY A 120 1.24 14.49 9.26
N GLU A 121 0.25 14.45 8.37
CA GLU A 121 -1.03 15.17 8.51
C GLU A 121 -2.14 14.14 8.71
N GLY A 122 -3.15 14.47 9.53
CA GLY A 122 -4.27 13.55 9.80
C GLY A 122 -4.99 13.16 8.51
N ILE A 123 -4.62 12.01 7.94
CA ILE A 123 -5.01 11.56 6.60
C ILE A 123 -6.52 11.53 6.45
N PHE A 124 -7.22 11.19 7.54
CA PHE A 124 -8.67 11.06 7.59
C PHE A 124 -9.23 11.63 8.89
N PRO A 125 -10.52 12.02 8.90
CA PRO A 125 -11.23 12.30 10.14
C PRO A 125 -11.20 11.10 11.10
N PRO A 126 -11.13 11.32 12.44
CA PRO A 126 -11.07 10.23 13.43
C PRO A 126 -12.17 9.18 13.28
N GLU A 127 -13.35 9.58 12.84
CA GLU A 127 -14.54 8.75 12.63
C GLU A 127 -14.53 7.95 11.31
N ALA A 128 -13.57 8.18 10.42
CA ALA A 128 -13.47 7.42 9.18
C ALA A 128 -13.38 5.91 9.50
N MET A 129 -13.99 5.06 8.67
CA MET A 129 -13.89 3.61 8.82
C MET A 129 -13.36 3.03 7.52
N ASN A 130 -12.88 1.79 7.56
CA ASN A 130 -12.49 1.10 6.33
C ASN A 130 -13.64 1.20 5.31
N PHE A 131 -13.27 1.44 4.05
CA PHE A 131 -14.21 1.60 2.94
C PHE A 131 -15.10 2.85 2.98
N THR A 132 -14.94 3.80 3.91
CA THR A 132 -15.62 5.11 3.81
C THR A 132 -14.88 6.04 2.84
N LYS A 133 -15.58 7.07 2.36
CA LYS A 133 -15.06 8.03 1.36
C LYS A 133 -13.65 8.56 1.67
N PRO A 134 -13.31 8.98 2.90
CA PRO A 134 -11.93 9.40 3.20
C PRO A 134 -10.89 8.32 2.90
N ILE A 135 -11.10 7.08 3.36
CA ILE A 135 -10.18 5.96 3.11
C ILE A 135 -10.11 5.61 1.62
N GLN A 136 -11.26 5.63 0.94
CA GLN A 136 -11.33 5.40 -0.50
C GLN A 136 -10.54 6.45 -1.29
N ASP A 137 -10.64 7.72 -0.91
CA ASP A 137 -9.92 8.81 -1.58
C ASP A 137 -8.40 8.62 -1.47
N PHE A 138 -7.90 8.21 -0.31
CA PHE A 138 -6.48 7.89 -0.17
C PHE A 138 -6.03 6.74 -1.09
N PHE A 139 -6.84 5.71 -1.27
CA PHE A 139 -6.47 4.58 -2.11
C PHE A 139 -6.65 4.86 -3.61
N TYR A 140 -7.70 5.59 -3.99
CA TYR A 140 -8.14 5.67 -5.38
C TYR A 140 -7.90 7.02 -6.05
N ALA A 141 -7.60 8.08 -5.29
CA ALA A 141 -7.27 9.40 -5.83
C ALA A 141 -5.76 9.68 -5.86
N TRP A 142 -4.93 8.71 -5.49
CA TRP A 142 -3.47 8.86 -5.53
C TRP A 142 -2.96 8.87 -6.97
N ASP A 143 -2.24 9.93 -7.36
CA ASP A 143 -1.59 10.05 -8.66
C ASP A 143 -0.08 9.90 -8.50
N VAL A 144 0.41 8.68 -8.75
CA VAL A 144 1.83 8.36 -8.63
C VAL A 144 2.69 9.08 -9.67
N MET A 145 2.14 9.40 -10.84
CA MET A 145 2.88 10.07 -11.91
C MET A 145 3.11 11.53 -11.54
N GLU A 146 2.08 12.21 -11.04
CA GLU A 146 2.19 13.58 -10.54
C GLU A 146 3.22 13.67 -9.39
N GLU A 147 3.20 12.71 -8.47
CA GLU A 147 4.15 12.67 -7.35
C GLU A 147 5.59 12.40 -7.81
N ALA A 148 5.79 11.55 -8.83
CA ALA A 148 7.10 11.33 -9.43
C ALA A 148 7.64 12.59 -10.12
N GLU A 149 6.80 13.30 -10.88
CA GLU A 149 7.16 14.56 -11.53
C GLU A 149 7.54 15.63 -10.50
N LYS A 150 6.77 15.78 -9.42
CA LYS A 150 7.07 16.71 -8.32
C LYS A 150 8.44 16.46 -7.69
N VAL A 151 8.81 15.19 -7.48
CA VAL A 151 10.10 14.85 -6.88
C VAL A 151 11.25 15.06 -7.87
N LEU A 152 11.06 14.73 -9.14
CA LEU A 152 12.05 15.01 -10.19
C LEU A 152 12.34 16.52 -10.31
N ALA A 153 11.30 17.36 -10.24
CA ALA A 153 11.44 18.81 -10.31
C ALA A 153 12.24 19.41 -9.14
N ARG A 154 12.45 18.69 -8.02
CA ARG A 154 13.26 19.15 -6.88
C ARG A 154 14.76 18.92 -7.06
N VAL A 155 15.14 18.02 -7.96
CA VAL A 155 16.54 17.63 -8.23
C VAL A 155 17.06 18.14 -9.56
N THR A 156 16.21 18.77 -10.36
CA THR A 156 16.54 19.38 -11.66
C THR A 156 16.75 20.87 -11.50
#